data_AF-A0A669Q246-F1
#
_entry.id   AF-A0A669Q246-F1
#
_cell.length_a   1.000
_cell.length_b   1.000
_cell.length_c   1.000
_cell.angle_alpha   90.00
_cell.angle_beta   90.00
_cell.angle_gamma   90.00
#
_symmetry.space_group_name_H-M   'P 1'
#
loop_
_entity.id
_entity.type
_entity.pdbx_description
1 polymer ?
#
loop_
_entity_poly.entity_id
_entity_poly.type
_entity_poly.pdbx_seq_one_letter_code
_entity_poly.pdbx_strand_id
1 'polypeptide(L)'
;CAGAPRPSLSTQTDEALRALLQRFYALQGERVETYRLFEEGHRAYLSSAPHYDFPRYRQLVHEVTAAFSGISREVLQLQGRLRGELGRPDLAQHLTRLQEREQEKLQLREAARIIRSIWALFIVSIRSCRLIKTIEAISEILQDLKYDSEEAE
;
A
#
# COMPACT_ATOMS: atom_id res chain seq x y z
N CYS A 1 27.25 10.88 52.14
CA CYS A 1 26.16 10.87 51.14
C CYS A 1 26.54 11.79 49.99
N ALA A 2 27.12 11.25 48.92
CA ALA A 2 27.47 12.04 47.73
C ALA A 2 26.19 12.26 46.90
N GLY A 3 25.71 13.49 46.86
CA GLY A 3 24.60 13.87 45.99
C GLY A 3 25.06 13.81 44.54
N ALA A 4 24.40 12.99 43.72
CA ALA A 4 24.66 12.95 42.29
C ALA A 4 24.44 14.35 41.67
N PRO A 5 25.32 14.82 40.77
CA PRO A 5 25.16 16.11 40.12
C PRO A 5 23.88 16.12 39.27
N ARG A 6 22.99 17.09 39.53
CA ARG A 6 21.82 17.32 38.68
C ARG A 6 22.28 17.66 37.26
N PRO A 7 21.77 17.00 36.22
CA PRO A 7 22.13 17.32 34.85
C PRO A 7 21.69 18.76 34.50
N SER A 8 22.51 19.45 33.71
CA SER A 8 22.17 20.78 33.20
C SER A 8 21.02 20.70 32.18
N LEU A 9 20.25 21.79 32.06
CA LEU A 9 19.10 21.89 31.14
C LEU A 9 19.47 21.54 29.68
N SER A 10 20.68 21.88 29.23
CA SER A 10 21.16 21.56 27.88
C SER A 10 21.37 20.07 27.63
N THR A 11 21.90 19.33 28.62
CA THR A 11 22.10 17.88 28.51
C THR A 11 20.77 17.14 28.51
N GLN A 12 19.77 17.66 29.24
CA GLN A 12 18.43 17.07 29.27
C GLN A 12 17.67 17.26 27.95
N THR A 13 17.82 18.42 27.29
CA THR A 13 17.24 18.64 25.95
C THR A 13 17.88 17.76 24.87
N ASP A 14 19.19 17.51 24.95
CA ASP A 14 19.89 16.64 23.99
C ASP A 14 19.48 15.17 24.14
N GLU A 15 19.33 14.70 25.38
CA GLU A 15 18.83 13.34 25.65
C GLU A 15 17.38 13.16 25.19
N ALA A 16 16.51 14.15 25.46
CA ALA A 16 15.13 14.15 24.98
C ALA A 16 15.03 14.16 23.45
N LEU A 17 15.89 14.93 22.78
CA LEU A 17 15.97 14.93 21.32
C LEU A 17 16.40 13.56 20.78
N ARG A 18 17.43 12.95 21.39
CA ARG A 18 17.91 11.62 20.98
C ARG A 18 16.83 10.55 21.15
N ALA A 19 16.12 10.56 22.27
CA ALA A 19 15.01 9.63 22.52
C ALA A 19 13.87 9.80 21.50
N LEU A 20 13.55 11.06 21.15
CA LEU A 20 12.53 11.36 20.14
C LEU A 20 12.93 10.82 18.76
N LEU A 21 14.18 11.05 18.34
CA LEU A 21 14.69 10.54 17.07
C LEU A 21 14.73 9.01 17.04
N GLN A 22 15.14 8.36 18.14
CA GLN A 22 15.09 6.89 18.26
C GLN A 22 13.66 6.38 18.10
N ARG A 23 12.68 7.00 18.77
CA ARG A 23 11.27 6.62 18.62
C ARG A 23 10.78 6.81 17.19
N PHE A 24 11.18 7.90 16.54
CA PHE A 24 10.86 8.14 15.14
C PHE A 24 11.42 7.05 14.21
N TYR A 25 12.68 6.63 14.39
CA TYR A 25 13.24 5.53 13.60
C TYR A 25 12.53 4.19 13.86
N ALA A 26 12.16 3.92 15.11
CA ALA A 26 11.36 2.75 15.45
C ALA A 26 10.01 2.77 14.70
N LEU A 27 9.32 3.92 14.67
CA LEU A 27 8.07 4.11 13.93
C LEU A 27 8.23 3.89 12.42
N GLN A 28 9.38 4.25 11.84
CA GLN A 28 9.67 3.94 10.43
C GLN A 28 9.88 2.43 10.22
N GLY A 29 10.54 1.75 11.16
CA GLY A 29 10.64 0.29 11.17
C GLY A 29 9.28 -0.39 11.25
N GLU A 30 8.43 0.03 12.19
CA GLU A 30 7.05 -0.45 12.35
C GLU A 30 6.24 -0.24 11.05
N ARG A 31 6.40 0.90 10.38
CA ARG A 31 5.76 1.19 9.09
C ARG A 31 6.18 0.22 7.99
N VAL A 32 7.48 -0.06 7.89
CA VAL A 32 8.03 -1.01 6.90
C VAL A 32 7.48 -2.41 7.15
N GLU A 33 7.48 -2.86 8.40
CA GLU A 33 6.95 -4.19 8.74
C GLU A 33 5.44 -4.27 8.48
N THR A 34 4.69 -3.20 8.78
CA THR A 34 3.25 -3.12 8.48
C THR A 34 2.98 -3.27 6.98
N TYR A 35 3.81 -2.67 6.11
CA TYR A 35 3.73 -2.90 4.66
C TYR A 35 4.04 -4.35 4.29
N ARG A 36 5.08 -4.94 4.89
CA ARG A 36 5.49 -6.33 4.65
C ARG A 36 4.36 -7.31 4.98
N LEU A 37 3.76 -7.17 6.16
CA LEU A 37 2.62 -7.97 6.62
C LEU A 37 1.42 -7.83 5.68
N PHE A 38 1.12 -6.61 5.24
CA PHE A 38 0.03 -6.37 4.30
C PHE A 38 0.27 -7.05 2.95
N GLU A 39 1.47 -6.93 2.39
CA GLU A 39 1.82 -7.53 1.10
C GLU A 39 1.80 -9.06 1.17
N GLU A 40 2.32 -9.65 2.24
CA GLU A 40 2.30 -11.10 2.47
C GLU A 40 0.86 -11.61 2.62
N GLY A 41 0.04 -10.96 3.44
CA GLY A 41 -1.35 -11.37 3.62
C GLY A 41 -2.22 -11.13 2.40
N HIS A 42 -1.96 -10.08 1.62
CA HIS A 42 -2.62 -9.87 0.33
C HIS A 42 -2.25 -10.94 -0.70
N ARG A 43 -0.97 -11.33 -0.77
CA ARG A 43 -0.51 -12.44 -1.63
C ARG A 43 -1.15 -13.76 -1.21
N ALA A 44 -1.20 -14.05 0.09
CA ALA A 44 -1.85 -15.25 0.62
C ALA A 44 -3.34 -15.28 0.25
N TYR A 45 -4.05 -14.16 0.40
CA TYR A 45 -5.45 -14.03 -0.03
C TYR A 45 -5.64 -14.31 -1.52
N LEU A 46 -4.81 -13.73 -2.39
CA LEU A 46 -4.92 -13.98 -3.84
C LEU A 46 -4.58 -15.43 -4.21
N SER A 47 -3.65 -16.07 -3.49
CA SER A 47 -3.29 -17.47 -3.73
C SER A 47 -4.34 -18.49 -3.28
N SER A 48 -5.32 -18.10 -2.46
CA SER A 48 -6.34 -19.02 -1.95
C SER A 48 -7.50 -19.27 -2.92
N ALA A 49 -7.38 -18.81 -4.17
CA ALA A 49 -8.40 -19.02 -5.20
C ALA A 49 -8.68 -20.52 -5.44
N PRO A 50 -9.95 -20.92 -5.69
CA PRO A 50 -11.15 -20.08 -5.73
C PRO A 50 -11.77 -19.79 -4.35
N HIS A 51 -11.28 -20.42 -3.28
CA HIS A 51 -11.84 -20.36 -1.92
C HIS A 51 -11.25 -19.17 -1.13
N TYR A 52 -11.64 -17.96 -1.51
CA TYR A 52 -11.21 -16.75 -0.81
C TYR A 52 -11.76 -16.67 0.62
N ASP A 53 -10.90 -16.47 1.60
CA ASP A 53 -11.28 -16.13 2.98
C ASP A 53 -11.36 -14.61 3.14
N PHE A 54 -12.47 -14.05 2.66
CA PHE A 54 -12.70 -12.61 2.72
C PHE A 54 -12.81 -12.05 4.15
N PRO A 55 -13.48 -12.70 5.12
CA PRO A 55 -13.51 -12.23 6.50
C PRO A 55 -12.12 -12.04 7.11
N ARG A 56 -11.25 -13.04 6.96
CA ARG A 56 -9.87 -12.95 7.48
C ARG A 56 -9.06 -11.86 6.79
N TYR A 57 -9.16 -11.76 5.47
CA TYR A 57 -8.45 -10.71 4.73
C TYR A 57 -8.95 -9.30 5.09
N ARG A 58 -10.25 -9.12 5.28
CA ARG A 58 -10.83 -7.84 5.74
C ARG A 58 -10.31 -7.46 7.12
N GLN A 59 -10.20 -8.41 8.04
CA GLN A 59 -9.63 -8.16 9.36
C GLN A 59 -8.16 -7.71 9.27
N LEU A 60 -7.35 -8.40 8.48
CA LEU A 60 -5.96 -7.99 8.22
C LEU A 60 -5.89 -6.55 7.68
N VAL A 61 -6.70 -6.21 6.68
CA VAL A 61 -6.76 -4.85 6.12
C VAL A 61 -7.09 -3.82 7.21
N HIS A 62 -8.03 -4.12 8.09
CA HIS A 62 -8.40 -3.24 9.19
C HIS A 62 -7.25 -3.04 10.18
N GLU A 63 -6.59 -4.12 10.60
CA GLU A 63 -5.46 -4.09 11.55
C GLU A 63 -4.28 -3.28 10.98
N VAL A 64 -3.90 -3.55 9.73
CA VAL A 64 -2.84 -2.83 9.00
C VAL A 64 -3.18 -1.34 8.87
N THR A 65 -4.43 -1.01 8.53
CA THR A 65 -4.88 0.38 8.39
C THR A 65 -4.83 1.11 9.73
N ALA A 66 -5.24 0.45 10.82
CA ALA A 66 -5.16 0.99 12.16
C ALA A 66 -3.70 1.22 12.60
N ALA A 67 -2.79 0.29 12.28
CA ALA A 67 -1.37 0.42 12.55
C ALA A 67 -0.76 1.64 11.82
N PHE A 68 -0.99 1.79 10.51
CA PHE A 68 -0.54 2.98 9.78
C PHE A 68 -1.10 4.28 10.36
N SER A 69 -2.37 4.29 10.75
CA SER A 69 -3.02 5.45 11.36
C SER A 69 -2.40 5.80 12.72
N GLY A 70 -2.07 4.78 13.53
CA GLY A 70 -1.35 4.92 14.79
C GLY A 70 0.02 5.56 14.59
N ILE A 71 0.83 4.99 13.68
CA ILE A 71 2.16 5.48 13.35
C ILE A 71 2.12 6.95 12.90
N SER A 72 1.23 7.29 11.98
CA SER A 72 1.12 8.67 11.47
C SER A 72 0.72 9.67 12.55
N ARG A 73 -0.20 9.31 13.45
CA ARG A 73 -0.55 10.15 14.60
C ARG A 73 0.62 10.38 15.54
N GLU A 74 1.40 9.33 15.82
CA GLU A 74 2.54 9.47 16.70
C GLU A 74 3.64 10.34 16.07
N VAL A 75 3.91 10.19 14.76
CA VAL A 75 4.85 11.08 14.06
C VAL A 75 4.41 12.55 14.14
N LEU A 76 3.12 12.85 14.04
CA LEU A 76 2.58 14.21 14.21
C LEU A 76 2.82 14.74 15.65
N GLN A 77 2.69 13.88 16.66
CA GLN A 77 3.01 14.25 18.05
C GLN A 77 4.51 14.56 18.20
N LEU A 78 5.39 13.73 17.64
CA LEU A 78 6.84 13.97 17.66
C LEU A 78 7.21 15.28 16.96
N GLN A 79 6.56 15.62 15.85
CA GLN A 79 6.71 16.92 15.19
C GLN A 79 6.31 18.08 16.10
N GLY A 80 5.18 17.96 16.81
CA GLY A 80 4.72 18.97 17.76
C GLY A 80 5.72 19.21 18.88
N ARG A 81 6.27 18.15 19.46
CA ARG A 81 7.30 18.21 20.51
C ARG A 81 8.60 18.84 20.02
N LEU A 82 9.03 18.52 18.80
CA LEU A 82 10.21 19.16 18.19
C LEU A 82 10.03 20.68 18.03
N ARG A 83 8.85 21.15 17.60
CA ARG A 83 8.58 22.60 17.45
C ARG A 83 8.43 23.31 18.79
N GLY A 84 7.67 22.72 19.72
CA GLY A 84 7.29 23.36 20.98
C GLY A 84 8.30 23.14 22.10
N GLU A 85 8.54 21.89 22.49
CA GLU A 85 9.32 21.53 23.68
C GLU A 85 10.83 21.69 23.45
N LEU A 86 11.31 21.31 22.26
CA LEU A 86 12.74 21.24 21.96
C LEU A 86 13.27 22.42 21.14
N GLY A 87 12.39 23.29 20.64
CA GLY A 87 12.80 24.46 19.85
C GLY A 87 13.55 24.10 18.55
N ARG A 88 13.24 22.94 17.95
CA ARG A 88 13.84 22.41 16.72
C ARG A 88 12.84 22.38 15.55
N PRO A 89 12.40 23.54 15.05
CA PRO A 89 11.46 23.61 13.93
C PRO A 89 12.07 23.09 12.61
N ASP A 90 13.39 23.12 12.47
CA ASP A 90 14.17 22.53 11.38
C ASP A 90 13.89 21.02 11.26
N LEU A 91 14.06 20.29 12.37
CA LEU A 91 13.81 18.85 12.41
C LEU A 91 12.33 18.53 12.21
N ALA A 92 11.44 19.32 12.78
CA ALA A 92 10.01 19.15 12.54
C ALA A 92 9.63 19.34 11.06
N GLN A 93 10.28 20.27 10.35
CA GLN A 93 10.07 20.47 8.92
C GLN A 93 10.54 19.26 8.10
N HIS A 94 11.66 18.63 8.46
CA HIS A 94 12.10 17.39 7.83
C HIS A 94 11.08 16.26 8.00
N LEU A 95 10.52 16.12 9.20
CA LEU A 95 9.46 15.13 9.45
C LEU A 95 8.18 15.45 8.67
N THR A 96 7.82 16.73 8.50
CA THR A 96 6.68 17.13 7.65
C THR A 96 6.89 16.70 6.21
N ARG A 97 8.03 17.04 5.62
CA ARG A 97 8.38 16.64 4.25
C ARG A 97 8.37 15.12 4.08
N LEU A 98 8.84 14.37 5.08
CA LEU A 98 8.77 12.91 5.02
C LEU A 98 7.32 12.40 5.03
N GLN A 99 6.46 12.94 5.89
CA GLN A 99 5.04 12.55 5.91
C GLN A 99 4.33 12.87 4.59
N GLU A 100 4.66 13.99 3.94
CA GLU A 100 4.15 14.31 2.61
C GLU A 100 4.57 13.28 1.56
N ARG A 101 5.85 12.86 1.56
CA ARG A 101 6.33 11.80 0.64
C ARG A 101 5.73 10.44 0.94
N GLU A 102 5.47 10.13 2.20
CA GLU A 102 4.75 8.91 2.59
C GLU A 102 3.31 8.90 2.06
N GLN A 103 2.62 10.03 2.12
CA GLN A 103 1.28 10.19 1.57
C GLN A 103 1.28 10.08 0.04
N GLU A 104 2.22 10.76 -0.64
CA GLU A 104 2.38 10.70 -2.09
C GLU A 104 2.68 9.26 -2.57
N LYS A 105 3.58 8.54 -1.87
CA LYS A 105 3.88 7.13 -2.14
C LYS A 105 2.63 6.26 -2.07
N LEU A 106 1.76 6.48 -1.09
CA LEU A 106 0.50 5.75 -0.95
C LEU A 106 -0.45 6.01 -2.12
N GLN A 107 -0.61 7.28 -2.51
CA GLN A 107 -1.46 7.68 -3.64
C GLN A 107 -0.98 7.10 -4.97
N LEU A 108 0.34 7.16 -5.24
CA LEU A 108 0.92 6.59 -6.45
C LEU A 108 0.74 5.08 -6.55
N ARG A 109 0.88 4.36 -5.42
CA ARG A 109 0.64 2.90 -5.38
C ARG A 109 -0.81 2.56 -5.70
N GLU A 110 -1.75 3.31 -5.15
CA GLU A 110 -3.17 3.09 -5.41
C GLU A 110 -3.53 3.41 -6.88
N ALA A 111 -3.04 4.52 -7.42
CA ALA A 111 -3.20 4.86 -8.83
C ALA A 111 -2.64 3.76 -9.74
N ALA A 112 -1.43 3.26 -9.46
CA ALA A 112 -0.82 2.17 -10.22
C ALA A 112 -1.65 0.88 -10.18
N ARG A 113 -2.24 0.54 -9.02
CA ARG A 113 -3.13 -0.62 -8.86
C ARG A 113 -4.38 -0.49 -9.73
N ILE A 114 -5.02 0.68 -9.74
CA ILE A 114 -6.21 0.97 -10.55
C ILE A 114 -5.87 0.92 -12.05
N ILE A 115 -4.77 1.55 -12.46
CA ILE A 115 -4.34 1.52 -13.88
C ILE A 115 -4.11 0.07 -14.33
N ARG A 116 -3.43 -0.75 -13.51
CA ARG A 116 -3.20 -2.15 -13.81
C ARG A 116 -4.50 -2.94 -13.97
N SER A 117 -5.49 -2.72 -13.10
CA SER A 117 -6.76 -3.46 -13.16
C SER A 117 -7.58 -3.07 -14.40
N ILE A 118 -7.64 -1.78 -14.74
CA ILE A 118 -8.32 -1.29 -15.96
C ILE A 118 -7.65 -1.87 -17.20
N TRP A 119 -6.32 -1.86 -17.25
CA TRP A 119 -5.57 -2.39 -18.39
C TRP A 119 -5.79 -3.90 -18.57
N ALA A 120 -5.82 -4.66 -17.48
CA ALA A 120 -6.15 -6.09 -17.52
C ALA A 120 -7.58 -6.33 -18.08
N LEU A 121 -8.57 -5.57 -17.63
CA LEU A 121 -9.94 -5.67 -18.13
C LEU A 121 -10.04 -5.31 -19.62
N PHE A 122 -9.32 -4.28 -20.06
CA PHE A 122 -9.25 -3.87 -21.45
C PHE A 122 -8.69 -4.98 -22.35
N ILE A 123 -7.60 -5.63 -21.94
CA ILE A 123 -7.03 -6.76 -22.67
C ILE A 123 -8.00 -7.92 -22.75
N VAL A 124 -8.65 -8.29 -21.63
CA VAL A 124 -9.66 -9.36 -21.62
C VAL A 124 -10.77 -9.04 -22.62
N SER A 125 -11.28 -7.80 -22.63
CA SER A 125 -12.31 -7.35 -23.56
C SER A 125 -11.87 -7.49 -25.03
N ILE A 126 -10.66 -7.03 -25.38
CA ILE A 126 -10.12 -7.20 -26.74
C ILE A 126 -10.03 -8.67 -27.12
N ARG A 127 -9.54 -9.52 -26.22
CA ARG A 127 -9.42 -10.96 -26.46
C ARG A 127 -10.78 -11.61 -26.67
N SER A 128 -11.78 -11.24 -25.87
CA SER A 128 -13.15 -11.73 -26.01
C SER A 128 -13.78 -11.30 -27.34
N CYS A 129 -13.62 -10.03 -27.74
CA CYS A 129 -14.10 -9.56 -29.03
C CYS A 129 -13.46 -10.31 -30.20
N ARG A 130 -12.15 -10.55 -30.13
CA ARG A 130 -11.44 -11.34 -31.14
C ARG A 130 -11.97 -12.78 -31.19
N LEU A 131 -12.20 -13.39 -30.02
CA LEU A 131 -12.76 -14.74 -29.92
C LEU A 131 -14.14 -14.83 -30.59
N ILE A 132 -15.03 -13.88 -30.31
CA ILE A 132 -16.37 -13.83 -30.91
C ILE A 132 -16.28 -13.77 -32.44
N LYS A 133 -15.45 -12.86 -32.98
CA LYS A 133 -15.24 -12.75 -34.44
C LYS A 133 -14.72 -14.05 -35.06
N THR A 134 -13.83 -14.75 -34.36
CA THR A 134 -13.33 -16.04 -34.84
C THR A 134 -14.42 -17.12 -34.82
N ILE A 135 -15.28 -17.13 -33.79
CA ILE A 135 -16.42 -18.05 -33.72
C ILE A 135 -17.42 -17.79 -34.85
N GLU A 136 -17.71 -16.53 -35.14
CA GLU A 136 -18.58 -16.12 -36.26
C GLU A 136 -18.01 -16.60 -37.59
N ALA A 137 -16.73 -16.34 -37.86
CA ALA A 137 -16.06 -16.78 -39.09
C ALA A 137 -16.04 -18.32 -39.23
N ILE A 138 -15.81 -19.06 -38.15
CA ILE A 138 -15.90 -20.53 -38.16
C ILE A 138 -17.33 -20.98 -38.50
N SER A 139 -18.33 -20.31 -37.92
CA SER A 139 -19.74 -20.66 -38.14
C SER A 139 -20.17 -20.41 -39.58
N GLU A 140 -19.71 -19.32 -40.19
CA GLU A 140 -19.91 -19.00 -41.61
C GLU A 140 -19.30 -20.10 -42.51
N ILE A 141 -18.03 -20.47 -42.28
CA ILE A 141 -17.36 -21.54 -43.04
C ILE A 141 -18.12 -22.87 -42.94
N LEU A 142 -18.63 -23.22 -41.76
CA LEU A 142 -19.40 -24.45 -41.57
C LEU A 142 -20.77 -24.41 -42.27
N GLN A 143 -21.39 -23.23 -42.36
CA GLN A 143 -22.64 -23.06 -43.10
C GLN A 143 -22.42 -23.20 -44.60
N ASP A 144 -21.38 -22.57 -45.15
CA ASP A 144 -21.03 -22.67 -46.56
C ASP A 144 -20.72 -24.12 -46.95
N LEU A 145 -19.89 -24.80 -46.15
CA LEU A 145 -19.55 -26.21 -46.37
C LEU A 145 -20.80 -27.12 -46.38
N LYS A 146 -21.76 -26.85 -45.49
CA LYS A 146 -23.02 -27.59 -45.46
C LYS A 146 -23.82 -27.35 -46.74
N TYR A 147 -23.98 -26.09 -47.15
CA TYR A 147 -24.73 -25.71 -48.35
C TYR A 147 -24.13 -26.36 -49.61
N ASP A 148 -22.81 -26.25 -49.79
CA ASP A 148 -22.09 -26.82 -50.94
C ASP A 148 -22.21 -28.36 -51.01
N SER A 149 -22.34 -29.03 -49.87
CA SER A 149 -22.55 -30.48 -49.82
C SER A 149 -23.98 -30.92 -50.15
N GLU A 150 -24.97 -30.05 -49.95
CA GLU A 150 -26.39 -30.32 -50.22
C GLU A 150 -26.78 -30.03 -51.68
N GLU A 151 -26.05 -29.15 -52.39
CA GLU A 151 -26.26 -28.85 -53.82
C GLU A 151 -25.59 -29.86 -54.77
N ALA A 152 -24.79 -30.79 -54.25
CA ALA A 152 -24.06 -31.79 -55.03
C ALA A 152 -24.86 -33.08 -55.34
N GLU A 153 -26.16 -33.14 -54.98
CA GLU A 153 -27.13 -34.19 -55.34
C GLU A 153 -28.16 -33.70 -56.38
#